data_AF-A0A7S0XHA7-F1
#
_entry.id   AF-A0A7S0XHA7-F1
#
_cell.length_a   1.000
_cell.length_b   1.000
_cell.length_c   1.000
_cell.angle_alpha   90.00
_cell.angle_beta   90.00
_cell.angle_gamma   90.00
#
_symmetry.space_group_name_H-M   'P 1'
#
loop_
_entity.id
_entity.type
_entity.pdbx_description
1 polymer ?
#
loop_
_entity_poly.entity_id
_entity_poly.type
_entity_poly.pdbx_seq_one_letter_code
_entity_poly.pdbx_strand_id
1 'polypeptide(L)'
;MGIPRQSPRTSSGPEHGSYVDLTKFEVQEKHILENLSSLNLSNLTGEGVSDSRCKTKIICTLGPVSRDVPKLEEMLRAGMNIARFNFSHGTHEYHQETLDALRHACTNTGIRCGVLLDTKGPEIRTGMLAGGGPVLLEKDSEITLTTDYEVKGDAKLVAVSYASLAKDVAPGSQILCADGSITFTVISCDVKAGTVQVRCE
;
A
#
# COMPACT_ATOMS: atom_id res chain seq x y z
N MET A 1 7.17 13.52 30.74
CA MET A 1 5.87 14.21 30.81
C MET A 1 4.79 13.18 30.50
N GLY A 2 4.03 12.77 31.52
CA GLY A 2 3.02 11.71 31.41
C GLY A 2 1.66 12.28 30.99
N ILE A 3 1.01 11.62 30.04
CA ILE A 3 -0.35 11.95 29.59
C ILE A 3 -1.34 11.43 30.64
N PRO A 4 -2.30 12.23 31.14
CA PRO A 4 -3.26 11.78 32.14
C PRO A 4 -4.27 10.78 31.55
N ARG A 5 -4.56 9.70 32.29
CA ARG A 5 -5.61 8.74 31.94
C ARG A 5 -6.99 9.37 32.16
N GLN A 6 -7.86 9.30 31.16
CA GLN A 6 -9.27 9.66 31.30
C GLN A 6 -10.03 8.61 32.12
N SER A 7 -10.96 9.07 32.96
CA SER A 7 -11.88 8.25 33.75
C SER A 7 -12.90 7.51 32.87
N PRO A 8 -13.51 6.41 33.35
CA PRO A 8 -14.48 5.65 32.57
C PRO A 8 -15.78 6.46 32.44
N ARG A 9 -16.27 6.64 31.21
CA ARG A 9 -17.63 7.14 30.97
C ARG A 9 -18.62 6.01 31.23
N THR A 10 -19.58 6.25 32.11
CA THR A 10 -20.74 5.39 32.32
C THR A 10 -21.71 5.54 31.14
N SER A 11 -22.16 4.41 30.62
CA SER A 11 -23.08 4.27 29.49
C SER A 11 -24.52 4.57 29.90
N SER A 12 -25.20 5.46 29.18
CA SER A 12 -26.67 5.38 29.01
C SER A 12 -27.11 6.21 27.79
N GLY A 13 -27.16 5.56 26.64
CA GLY A 13 -27.74 6.08 25.40
C GLY A 13 -27.90 4.94 24.41
N PRO A 14 -29.01 4.85 23.66
CA PRO A 14 -29.22 3.76 22.71
C PRO A 14 -28.18 3.86 21.60
N GLU A 15 -27.30 2.85 21.51
CA GLU A 15 -26.37 2.70 20.39
C GLU A 15 -27.17 2.55 19.10
N HIS A 16 -27.28 3.64 18.34
CA HIS A 16 -27.76 3.61 16.97
C HIS A 16 -26.62 3.09 16.10
N GLY A 17 -26.46 1.76 16.07
CA GLY A 17 -25.80 1.13 14.94
C GLY A 17 -26.56 1.48 13.68
N SER A 18 -25.91 2.12 12.71
CA SER A 18 -26.50 2.39 11.40
C SER A 18 -26.65 1.08 10.63
N TYR A 19 -27.69 0.31 10.93
CA TYR A 19 -28.04 -0.85 10.13
C TYR A 19 -28.69 -0.35 8.84
N VAL A 20 -28.10 -0.70 7.71
CA VAL A 20 -28.70 -0.40 6.40
C VAL A 20 -29.82 -1.41 6.19
N ASP A 21 -31.05 -0.91 6.13
CA ASP A 21 -32.24 -1.71 5.86
C ASP A 21 -32.24 -2.19 4.41
N LEU A 22 -31.90 -3.46 4.21
CA LEU A 22 -31.82 -4.11 2.90
C LEU A 22 -33.20 -4.39 2.26
N THR A 23 -34.30 -4.00 2.91
CA THR A 23 -35.65 -4.11 2.31
C THR A 23 -36.04 -2.87 1.50
N LYS A 24 -35.23 -1.80 1.51
CA LYS A 24 -35.45 -0.57 0.71
C LYS A 24 -34.84 -0.61 -0.70
N PHE A 25 -34.44 -1.79 -1.18
CA PHE A 25 -33.78 -1.95 -2.48
C PHE A 25 -34.69 -1.62 -3.68
N GLU A 26 -36.01 -1.86 -3.59
CA GLU A 26 -36.93 -1.65 -4.73
C GLU A 26 -37.04 -0.17 -5.18
N VAL A 27 -36.93 0.78 -4.24
CA VAL A 27 -36.97 2.23 -4.57
C VAL A 27 -35.62 2.68 -5.13
N GLN A 28 -34.52 2.12 -4.64
CA GLN A 28 -33.17 2.50 -5.04
C GLN A 28 -32.81 1.96 -6.44
N GLU A 29 -33.31 0.78 -6.81
CA GLU A 29 -33.06 0.17 -8.11
C GLU A 29 -33.69 0.96 -9.27
N LYS A 30 -34.94 1.41 -9.13
CA LYS A 30 -35.62 2.25 -10.15
C LYS A 30 -34.90 3.58 -10.37
N HIS A 31 -34.51 4.26 -9.29
CA HIS A 31 -33.74 5.51 -9.39
C HIS A 31 -32.36 5.32 -10.01
N ILE A 32 -31.67 4.20 -9.72
CA ILE A 32 -30.39 3.88 -10.35
C ILE A 32 -30.58 3.63 -11.85
N LEU A 33 -31.59 2.84 -12.23
CA LEU A 33 -31.87 2.54 -13.64
C LEU A 33 -32.28 3.79 -14.43
N GLU A 34 -33.11 4.66 -13.86
CA GLU A 34 -33.46 5.96 -14.47
C GLU A 34 -32.21 6.84 -14.66
N ASN A 35 -31.37 6.97 -13.63
CA ASN A 35 -30.14 7.75 -13.72
C ASN A 35 -29.16 7.18 -14.74
N LEU A 36 -28.98 5.86 -14.78
CA LEU A 36 -28.11 5.19 -15.76
C LEU A 36 -28.64 5.35 -17.18
N SER A 37 -29.95 5.27 -17.38
CA SER A 37 -30.58 5.48 -18.69
C SER A 37 -30.45 6.92 -19.20
N SER A 38 -30.27 7.88 -18.29
CA SER A 38 -30.06 9.30 -18.60
C SER A 38 -28.59 9.67 -18.87
N LEU A 39 -27.64 8.74 -18.67
CA LEU A 39 -26.23 8.98 -18.96
C LEU A 39 -26.05 9.14 -20.46
N ASN A 40 -25.64 10.33 -20.87
CA ASN A 40 -25.38 10.64 -22.27
C ASN A 40 -23.90 11.04 -22.46
N LEU A 41 -23.15 10.19 -23.16
CA LEU A 41 -21.73 10.39 -23.43
C LEU A 41 -21.46 11.61 -24.34
N SER A 42 -22.44 12.01 -25.17
CA SER A 42 -22.32 13.22 -25.99
C SER A 42 -22.28 14.51 -25.16
N ASN A 43 -22.85 14.49 -23.94
CA ASN A 43 -22.77 15.63 -23.00
C ASN A 43 -21.38 15.78 -22.35
N LEU A 44 -20.48 14.80 -22.49
CA LEU A 44 -19.11 14.81 -21.97
C LEU A 44 -18.08 15.28 -23.00
N THR A 45 -18.48 15.43 -24.27
CA THR A 45 -17.55 15.67 -25.41
C THR A 45 -17.89 16.91 -26.24
N GLY A 46 -18.92 17.69 -25.86
CA GLY A 46 -19.32 18.92 -26.56
C GLY A 46 -18.56 20.18 -26.13
N GLU A 47 -18.32 21.10 -27.07
CA GLU A 47 -17.91 22.48 -26.77
C GLU A 47 -18.99 23.15 -25.91
N GLY A 48 -18.75 23.24 -24.61
CA GLY A 48 -19.75 23.72 -23.64
C GLY A 48 -19.89 22.88 -22.38
N VAL A 49 -19.04 21.86 -22.17
CA VAL A 49 -18.85 21.28 -20.83
C VAL A 49 -18.38 22.40 -19.90
N SER A 50 -19.30 22.96 -19.11
CA SER A 50 -18.98 23.91 -18.06
C SER A 50 -17.86 23.31 -17.22
N ASP A 51 -16.85 24.11 -16.89
CA ASP A 51 -15.73 23.81 -15.98
C ASP A 51 -16.21 23.02 -14.75
N SER A 52 -16.38 21.70 -14.93
CA SER A 52 -16.73 20.80 -13.86
C SER A 52 -15.39 20.55 -13.23
N ARG A 53 -15.00 21.48 -12.35
CA ARG A 53 -13.79 21.38 -11.57
C ARG A 53 -13.72 19.96 -11.04
N CYS A 54 -12.75 19.17 -11.53
CA CYS A 54 -12.64 17.77 -11.16
C CYS A 54 -12.59 17.70 -9.63
N LYS A 55 -13.64 17.10 -9.07
CA LYS A 55 -13.82 17.03 -7.61
C LYS A 55 -12.83 16.03 -7.02
N THR A 56 -12.54 14.96 -7.75
CA THR A 56 -11.57 13.93 -7.40
C THR A 56 -10.15 14.48 -7.57
N LYS A 57 -9.32 14.29 -6.56
CA LYS A 57 -7.91 14.69 -6.60
C LYS A 57 -7.03 13.53 -7.04
N ILE A 58 -6.02 13.85 -7.85
CA ILE A 58 -5.07 12.88 -8.39
C ILE A 58 -3.82 12.88 -7.51
N ILE A 59 -3.48 11.70 -7.00
CA ILE A 59 -2.25 11.45 -6.26
C ILE A 59 -1.30 10.68 -7.18
N CYS A 60 -0.09 11.19 -7.37
CA CYS A 60 0.94 10.54 -8.18
C CYS A 60 2.13 10.17 -7.30
N THR A 61 2.59 8.91 -7.37
CA THR A 61 3.83 8.49 -6.71
C THR A 61 5.02 8.96 -7.53
N LEU A 62 5.94 9.70 -6.91
CA LEU A 62 7.15 10.15 -7.59
C LEU A 62 8.25 9.09 -7.51
N GLY A 63 8.89 8.83 -8.64
CA GLY A 63 9.97 7.85 -8.76
C GLY A 63 11.07 8.31 -9.73
N PRO A 64 12.02 7.44 -10.06
CA PRO A 64 13.19 7.80 -10.89
C PRO A 64 12.83 8.42 -12.25
N VAL A 65 11.72 8.00 -12.85
CA VAL A 65 11.25 8.45 -14.17
C VAL A 65 10.38 9.70 -14.14
N SER A 66 10.04 10.21 -12.95
CA SER A 66 9.01 11.25 -12.76
C SER A 66 9.40 12.32 -11.74
N ARG A 67 10.70 12.51 -11.49
CA ARG A 67 11.22 13.41 -10.45
C ARG A 67 12.02 14.60 -10.99
N ASP A 68 12.28 14.66 -12.29
CA ASP A 68 12.90 15.81 -12.92
C ASP A 68 11.88 16.91 -13.18
N VAL A 69 12.36 18.17 -13.17
CA VAL A 69 11.50 19.36 -13.24
C VAL A 69 10.58 19.35 -14.48
N PRO A 70 11.07 19.07 -15.71
CA PRO A 70 10.20 19.05 -16.90
C PRO A 70 9.06 18.04 -16.81
N LYS A 71 9.32 16.83 -16.29
CA LYS A 71 8.27 15.82 -16.13
C LYS A 71 7.27 16.19 -15.04
N LEU A 72 7.74 16.73 -13.93
CA LEU A 72 6.86 17.22 -12.86
C LEU A 72 5.95 18.34 -13.35
N GLU A 73 6.49 19.24 -14.15
CA GLU A 73 5.73 20.30 -14.82
C GLU A 73 4.63 19.77 -15.75
N GLU A 74 4.92 18.73 -16.53
CA GLU A 74 3.94 18.03 -17.36
C GLU A 74 2.85 17.39 -16.48
N MET A 75 3.24 16.69 -15.41
CA MET A 75 2.30 16.05 -14.48
C MET A 75 1.39 17.05 -13.78
N LEU A 76 1.90 18.22 -13.39
CA LEU A 76 1.10 19.29 -12.79
C LEU A 76 0.04 19.81 -13.77
N ARG A 77 0.42 20.07 -15.02
CA ARG A 77 -0.52 20.52 -16.07
C ARG A 77 -1.51 19.43 -16.47
N ALA A 78 -1.11 18.16 -16.40
CA ALA A 78 -1.98 17.01 -16.62
C ALA A 78 -2.97 16.75 -15.47
N GLY A 79 -2.82 17.43 -14.32
CA GLY A 79 -3.79 17.42 -13.22
C GLY A 79 -3.33 16.76 -11.92
N MET A 80 -2.05 16.45 -11.75
CA MET A 80 -1.51 15.99 -10.46
C MET A 80 -1.82 17.01 -9.36
N ASN A 81 -2.44 16.56 -8.26
CA ASN A 81 -2.78 17.41 -7.12
C ASN A 81 -1.92 17.14 -5.90
N ILE A 82 -1.48 15.90 -5.71
CA ILE A 82 -0.66 15.48 -4.58
C ILE A 82 0.49 14.61 -5.09
N ALA A 83 1.71 14.95 -4.69
CA ALA A 83 2.89 14.14 -4.90
C ALA A 83 3.08 13.20 -3.71
N ARG A 84 3.04 11.89 -3.96
CA ARG A 84 3.30 10.83 -2.97
C ARG A 84 4.79 10.44 -3.01
N PHE A 85 5.44 10.51 -1.85
CA PHE A 85 6.81 10.08 -1.62
C PHE A 85 6.77 8.75 -0.88
N ASN A 86 7.10 7.67 -1.59
CA ASN A 86 7.10 6.32 -1.02
C ASN A 86 8.43 6.05 -0.29
N PHE A 87 8.42 6.07 1.05
CA PHE A 87 9.61 5.82 1.88
C PHE A 87 9.93 4.34 2.07
N SER A 88 9.18 3.41 1.46
CA SER A 88 9.61 2.01 1.36
C SER A 88 10.92 1.86 0.55
N HIS A 89 11.27 2.87 -0.27
CA HIS A 89 12.48 2.94 -1.09
C HIS A 89 13.12 4.34 -1.05
N GLY A 90 14.36 4.44 -1.51
CA GLY A 90 15.10 5.71 -1.62
C GLY A 90 15.69 6.18 -0.29
N THR A 91 16.74 6.99 -0.38
CA THR A 91 17.36 7.64 0.80
C THR A 91 16.68 8.97 1.10
N HIS A 92 16.99 9.58 2.25
CA HIS A 92 16.48 10.92 2.56
C HIS A 92 16.92 11.96 1.53
N GLU A 93 18.15 11.86 1.02
CA GLU A 93 18.69 12.73 -0.02
C GLU A 93 17.91 12.59 -1.32
N TYR A 94 17.60 11.35 -1.73
CA TYR A 94 16.76 11.08 -2.91
C TYR A 94 15.39 11.75 -2.82
N HIS A 95 14.75 11.68 -1.64
CA HIS A 95 13.45 12.32 -1.40
C HIS A 95 13.56 13.83 -1.31
N GLN A 96 14.65 14.35 -0.74
CA GLN A 96 14.91 15.79 -0.65
C GLN A 96 15.11 16.41 -2.04
N GLU A 97 15.94 15.80 -2.90
CA GLU A 97 16.11 16.21 -4.30
C GLU A 97 14.77 16.26 -5.04
N THR A 98 13.93 15.24 -4.84
CA THR A 98 12.61 15.13 -5.46
C THR A 98 11.66 16.23 -4.97
N LEU A 99 11.72 16.58 -3.67
CA LEU A 99 10.94 17.67 -3.10
C LEU A 99 11.36 19.04 -3.66
N ASP A 100 12.66 19.27 -3.82
CA ASP A 100 13.17 20.53 -4.36
C ASP A 100 12.83 20.68 -5.84
N ALA A 101 12.92 19.60 -6.63
CA ALA A 101 12.45 19.58 -8.01
C ALA A 101 10.93 19.87 -8.11
N LEU A 102 10.11 19.30 -7.23
CA LEU A 102 8.67 19.57 -7.18
C LEU A 102 8.36 21.04 -6.85
N ARG A 103 9.12 21.64 -5.93
CA ARG A 103 8.99 23.07 -5.59
C ARG A 103 9.33 23.98 -6.77
N HIS A 104 10.38 23.65 -7.52
CA HIS A 104 10.73 24.36 -8.76
C HIS A 104 9.63 24.23 -9.80
N ALA A 105 9.12 23.02 -10.05
CA ALA A 105 8.01 22.81 -10.99
C ALA A 105 6.74 23.57 -10.58
N CYS A 106 6.37 23.57 -9.30
CA CYS A 106 5.25 24.36 -8.78
C CYS A 106 5.46 25.87 -9.01
N THR A 107 6.70 26.37 -8.82
CA THR A 107 7.05 27.77 -9.07
C THR A 107 6.93 28.11 -10.55
N ASN A 108 7.45 27.27 -11.45
CA ASN A 108 7.43 27.50 -12.89
C ASN A 108 6.01 27.47 -13.47
N THR A 109 5.15 26.58 -12.95
CA THR A 109 3.78 26.39 -13.44
C THR A 109 2.76 27.32 -12.78
N GLY A 110 3.04 27.82 -11.58
CA GLY A 110 2.05 28.48 -10.73
C GLY A 110 1.01 27.52 -10.12
N ILE A 111 1.17 26.19 -10.31
CA ILE A 111 0.24 25.16 -9.82
C ILE A 111 0.71 24.68 -8.45
N ARG A 112 -0.21 24.65 -7.48
CA ARG A 112 0.07 24.11 -6.13
C ARG A 112 -0.11 22.60 -6.12
N CYS A 113 0.84 21.90 -5.51
CA CYS A 113 0.78 20.45 -5.28
C CYS A 113 0.96 20.15 -3.79
N GLY A 114 0.08 19.31 -3.25
CA GLY A 114 0.25 18.75 -1.91
C GLY A 114 1.40 17.75 -1.87
N VAL A 115 2.05 17.61 -0.71
CA VAL A 115 3.08 16.59 -0.49
C VAL A 115 2.54 15.57 0.50
N LEU A 116 2.59 14.30 0.12
CA LEU A 116 2.20 13.17 0.95
C LEU A 116 3.42 12.28 1.17
N LEU A 117 3.84 12.18 2.44
CA LEU A 117 4.88 11.25 2.86
C LEU A 117 4.21 9.93 3.21
N ASP A 118 4.53 8.89 2.45
CA ASP A 118 4.05 7.54 2.69
C ASP A 118 5.12 6.73 3.41
N THR A 119 4.84 6.36 4.66
CA THR A 119 5.76 5.63 5.51
C THR A 119 5.86 4.18 5.09
N LYS A 120 7.06 3.58 5.17
CA LYS A 120 7.27 2.16 4.91
C LYS A 120 6.34 1.22 5.70
N GLY A 121 5.92 1.61 6.91
CA GLY A 121 5.13 0.76 7.80
C GLY A 121 5.90 -0.48 8.29
N PRO A 122 5.24 -1.38 9.04
CA PRO A 122 5.85 -2.61 9.57
C PRO A 122 5.90 -3.72 8.50
N GLU A 123 6.47 -3.43 7.32
CA GLU A 123 6.64 -4.41 6.26
C GLU A 123 7.64 -5.51 6.67
N ILE A 124 7.23 -6.76 6.50
CA ILE A 124 8.10 -7.93 6.62
C ILE A 124 8.76 -8.17 5.27
N ARG A 125 10.10 -8.23 5.25
CA ARG A 125 10.88 -8.43 4.03
C ARG A 125 11.77 -9.65 4.16
N THR A 126 12.05 -10.30 3.04
CA THR A 126 13.09 -11.31 2.97
C THR A 126 14.48 -10.67 2.99
N GLY A 127 15.46 -11.38 3.53
CA GLY A 127 16.86 -11.02 3.43
C GLY A 127 17.42 -11.19 2.01
N MET A 128 18.71 -10.95 1.88
CA MET A 128 19.40 -11.07 0.59
C MET A 128 19.53 -12.54 0.17
N LEU A 129 19.37 -12.81 -1.13
CA LEU A 129 19.59 -14.15 -1.69
C LEU A 129 21.05 -14.34 -2.11
N ALA A 130 21.55 -15.56 -1.97
CA ALA A 130 22.86 -15.98 -2.46
C ALA A 130 22.95 -15.76 -3.97
N GLY A 131 24.05 -15.16 -4.43
CA GLY A 131 24.25 -14.83 -5.84
C GLY A 131 23.50 -13.58 -6.34
N GLY A 132 22.67 -12.92 -5.51
CA GLY A 132 22.00 -11.67 -5.86
C GLY A 132 20.90 -11.79 -6.94
N GLY A 133 20.61 -13.00 -7.39
CA GLY A 133 19.56 -13.31 -8.35
C GLY A 133 18.32 -13.94 -7.70
N PRO A 134 17.24 -14.12 -8.48
CA PRO A 134 16.07 -14.83 -8.00
C PRO A 134 16.40 -16.30 -7.71
N VAL A 135 15.71 -16.86 -6.73
CA VAL A 135 15.76 -18.28 -6.39
C VAL A 135 14.47 -18.93 -6.88
N LEU A 136 14.60 -20.06 -7.57
CA LEU A 136 13.45 -20.87 -7.99
C LEU A 136 13.00 -21.72 -6.81
N LEU A 137 11.71 -21.60 -6.47
CA LEU A 137 11.06 -22.47 -5.50
C LEU A 137 10.16 -23.45 -6.26
N GLU A 138 10.31 -24.73 -5.95
CA GLU A 138 9.49 -25.78 -6.53
C GLU A 138 8.26 -26.00 -5.66
N LYS A 139 7.13 -26.30 -6.29
CA LYS A 139 5.93 -26.70 -5.57
C LYS A 139 6.23 -27.92 -4.69
N ASP A 140 5.61 -27.93 -3.50
CA ASP A 140 5.77 -28.94 -2.47
C ASP A 140 7.17 -29.01 -1.83
N SER A 141 8.10 -28.13 -2.22
CA SER A 141 9.42 -28.06 -1.60
C SER A 141 9.36 -27.49 -0.18
N GLU A 142 10.24 -28.00 0.69
CA GLU A 142 10.39 -27.51 2.06
C GLU A 142 11.51 -26.46 2.17
N ILE A 143 11.20 -25.37 2.84
CA ILE A 143 12.07 -24.22 3.03
C ILE A 143 12.06 -23.84 4.51
N THR A 144 13.18 -23.35 5.00
CA THR A 144 13.30 -22.78 6.35
C THR A 144 13.31 -21.26 6.28
N LEU A 145 12.37 -20.62 6.95
CA LEU A 145 12.43 -19.18 7.20
C LEU A 145 13.20 -18.94 8.50
N THR A 146 14.21 -18.08 8.48
CA THR A 146 15.02 -17.74 9.66
C THR A 146 14.96 -16.26 9.98
N THR A 147 14.99 -15.89 11.26
CA THR A 147 15.13 -14.48 11.68
C THR A 147 16.58 -14.00 11.67
N ASP A 148 17.55 -14.87 11.38
CA ASP A 148 18.95 -14.49 11.21
C ASP A 148 19.16 -13.79 9.85
N TYR A 149 19.21 -12.46 9.89
CA TYR A 149 19.26 -11.61 8.69
C TYR A 149 20.65 -11.54 8.03
N GLU A 150 21.69 -12.08 8.67
CA GLU A 150 23.03 -12.18 8.09
C GLU A 150 23.13 -13.32 7.05
N VAL A 151 22.17 -14.26 7.08
CA VAL A 151 22.19 -15.39 6.16
C VAL A 151 21.78 -14.96 4.76
N LYS A 152 22.62 -15.31 3.78
CA LYS A 152 22.27 -15.20 2.37
C LYS A 152 21.40 -16.40 1.98
N GLY A 153 20.14 -16.13 1.68
CA GLY A 153 19.14 -17.17 1.45
C GLY A 153 19.28 -17.89 0.11
N ASP A 154 18.69 -19.07 0.02
CA ASP A 154 18.63 -19.91 -1.18
C ASP A 154 17.30 -20.68 -1.24
N ALA A 155 17.22 -21.74 -2.06
CA ALA A 155 16.01 -22.55 -2.23
C ALA A 155 15.65 -23.39 -0.99
N LYS A 156 16.47 -23.38 0.06
CA LYS A 156 16.26 -24.16 1.28
C LYS A 156 16.13 -23.30 2.52
N LEU A 157 16.73 -22.11 2.53
CA LEU A 157 16.70 -21.23 3.68
C LEU A 157 16.61 -19.77 3.27
N VAL A 158 15.66 -19.02 3.82
CA VAL A 158 15.45 -17.60 3.52
C VAL A 158 15.33 -16.81 4.81
N ALA A 159 16.12 -15.75 4.93
CA ALA A 159 16.01 -14.84 6.07
C ALA A 159 14.76 -13.96 5.95
N VAL A 160 14.14 -13.61 7.08
CA VAL A 160 12.99 -12.70 7.16
C VAL A 160 13.22 -11.62 8.22
N SER A 161 12.73 -10.40 7.99
CA SER A 161 12.98 -9.25 8.85
C SER A 161 12.11 -9.23 10.12
N TYR A 162 11.23 -10.24 10.30
CA TYR A 162 10.28 -10.28 11.40
C TYR A 162 10.74 -11.20 12.54
N ALA A 163 11.40 -10.60 13.53
CA ALA A 163 12.02 -11.33 14.64
C ALA A 163 11.05 -12.20 15.47
N SER A 164 9.75 -11.86 15.48
CA SER A 164 8.73 -12.62 16.21
C SER A 164 8.04 -13.69 15.36
N LEU A 165 8.47 -13.94 14.12
CA LEU A 165 7.76 -14.85 13.20
C LEU A 165 7.44 -16.20 13.84
N ALA A 166 8.44 -16.88 14.40
CA ALA A 166 8.26 -18.21 14.98
C ALA A 166 7.31 -18.25 16.20
N LYS A 167 7.02 -17.11 16.83
CA LYS A 167 6.08 -16.99 17.95
C LYS A 167 4.64 -16.76 17.50
N ASP A 168 4.47 -16.05 16.39
CA ASP A 168 3.18 -15.53 15.95
C ASP A 168 2.49 -16.42 14.92
N VAL A 169 3.21 -17.39 14.35
CA VAL A 169 2.65 -18.40 13.44
C VAL A 169 2.62 -19.78 14.08
N ALA A 170 1.70 -20.61 13.61
CA ALA A 170 1.54 -22.00 14.06
C ALA A 170 1.51 -22.95 12.86
N PRO A 171 1.81 -24.25 13.05
CA PRO A 171 1.59 -25.28 12.01
C PRO A 171 0.21 -25.15 11.36
N GLY A 172 0.18 -25.19 10.03
CA GLY A 172 -1.01 -24.96 9.20
C GLY A 172 -1.31 -23.49 8.89
N SER A 173 -0.59 -22.53 9.48
CA SER A 173 -0.71 -21.11 9.10
C SER A 173 -0.21 -20.89 7.68
N GLN A 174 -0.78 -19.90 6.98
CA GLN A 174 -0.30 -19.48 5.66
C GLN A 174 0.57 -18.24 5.78
N ILE A 175 1.72 -18.26 5.11
CA ILE A 175 2.60 -17.11 4.94
C ILE A 175 2.61 -16.75 3.46
N LEU A 176 2.24 -15.51 3.15
CA LEU A 176 2.24 -14.97 1.79
C LEU A 176 3.55 -14.23 1.53
N CYS A 177 4.18 -14.51 0.40
CA CYS A 177 5.41 -13.88 -0.05
C CYS A 177 5.23 -13.30 -1.46
N ALA A 178 5.99 -12.25 -1.77
CA ALA A 178 5.95 -11.55 -3.06
C ALA A 178 4.52 -11.13 -3.47
N ASP A 179 3.89 -10.30 -2.64
CA ASP A 179 2.52 -9.79 -2.84
C ASP A 179 1.45 -10.89 -3.01
N GLY A 180 1.69 -12.07 -2.41
CA GLY A 180 0.80 -13.22 -2.47
C GLY A 180 1.01 -14.13 -3.68
N SER A 181 2.02 -13.84 -4.52
CA SER A 181 2.37 -14.71 -5.66
C SER A 181 2.93 -16.06 -5.21
N ILE A 182 3.50 -16.14 -4.00
CA ILE A 182 4.00 -17.36 -3.38
C ILE A 182 3.28 -17.56 -2.06
N THR A 183 2.78 -18.77 -1.83
CA THR A 183 2.14 -19.16 -0.58
C THR A 183 2.92 -20.28 0.08
N PHE A 184 3.17 -20.12 1.36
CA PHE A 184 3.81 -21.12 2.20
C PHE A 184 2.84 -21.62 3.25
N THR A 185 2.80 -22.93 3.45
CA THR A 185 2.11 -23.56 4.58
C THR A 185 3.13 -23.88 5.67
N VAL A 186 2.92 -23.38 6.88
CA VAL A 186 3.81 -23.64 8.03
C VAL A 186 3.72 -25.11 8.44
N ILE A 187 4.86 -25.79 8.48
CA ILE A 187 4.99 -27.18 8.95
C ILE A 187 5.30 -27.19 10.45
N SER A 188 6.31 -26.42 10.87
CA SER A 188 6.78 -26.40 12.26
C SER A 188 7.46 -25.08 12.62
N CYS A 189 7.50 -24.76 13.91
CA CYS A 189 8.11 -23.53 14.44
C CYS A 189 9.12 -23.88 15.55
N ASP A 190 10.33 -23.33 15.48
CA ASP A 190 11.30 -23.33 16.58
C ASP A 190 11.50 -21.91 17.08
N VAL A 191 10.83 -21.59 18.19
CA VAL A 191 10.89 -20.27 18.84
C VAL A 191 12.27 -19.98 19.42
N LYS A 192 13.03 -20.99 19.84
CA LYS A 192 14.36 -20.79 20.43
C LYS A 192 15.39 -20.50 19.37
N ALA A 193 15.32 -21.22 18.24
CA ALA A 193 16.19 -20.99 17.09
C ALA A 193 15.76 -19.79 16.23
N GLY A 194 14.51 -19.33 16.35
CA GLY A 194 13.96 -18.27 15.50
C GLY A 194 13.70 -18.75 14.07
N THR A 195 13.33 -20.02 13.91
CA THR A 195 13.12 -20.63 12.58
C THR A 195 11.70 -21.16 12.42
N VAL A 196 11.22 -21.17 11.18
CA VAL A 196 9.93 -21.72 10.79
C VAL A 196 10.13 -22.57 9.55
N GLN A 197 9.83 -23.87 9.62
CA GLN A 197 9.79 -24.71 8.44
C GLN A 197 8.46 -24.54 7.73
N VAL A 198 8.52 -24.39 6.42
CA VAL A 198 7.37 -24.19 5.57
C VAL A 198 7.44 -25.05 4.32
N ARG A 199 6.29 -25.36 3.74
CA ARG A 199 6.15 -25.98 2.42
C ARG A 199 5.66 -24.95 1.41
N CYS A 200 6.27 -24.88 0.24
CA CYS A 200 5.76 -24.10 -0.89
C CYS A 200 4.54 -24.79 -1.50
N GLU A 201 3.45 -24.05 -1.69
CA GLU A 201 2.23 -24.55 -2.36
C GLU A 201 2.29 -24.41 -3.90
#